data_AF-A0A3B0V4W4-F1
#
_entry.id   AF-A0A3B0V4W4-F1
#
_cell.length_a   1.000
_cell.length_b   1.000
_cell.length_c   1.000
_cell.angle_alpha   90.00
_cell.angle_beta   90.00
_cell.angle_gamma   90.00
#
_symmetry.space_group_name_H-M   'P 1'
#
loop_
_entity.id
_entity.type
_entity.pdbx_description
1 polymer ?
#
loop_
_entity_poly.entity_id
_entity_poly.type
_entity_poly.pdbx_seq_one_letter_code
_entity_poly.pdbx_strand_id
1 'polypeptide(L)'
;MKAIVLAIFDLFKESGKGWAQDNASLLAAALAYHTIFALAPLLVIAVAVAGIVFGEAAVQGQIVAQIEDAVGRETAVVIQNLVANASQSGASVIATVLSSVLLLLGASGLFTKLQKTLNMIWGLTTAPEQGILNIIKKRSLAFGMVLIVGLLLLLSQATTTIITAVGDQLSVWLPEIGHILPQINFLTSLFILILLFALLFKVLPDAQLTWKDVLLGATVTTLLFLLGRYLIGLYLARSSATSTYGAAGSLVLILLWVYYSAQIFLFGAEFTQAYANKYGSRLKPAKNAVWRDSNGTGSYPAVVRSNKGGKETAVHKVTTFITRQHKGKQQLLLFRHPSAGVQIPAGTVEVGEDWQMVALREAKEETGLTQLTIQPTLGKIDNELAADECVLTQDCQILSQPDSQAMPYQRLFRRGVTFKMGGVNGLSPRRREGRFQQVTYTEHDQQPNPQAIALHIQGWLPTNLLSRTKMRHYAHLLCHETTPDSWTLPSDNNHIFAPFWANLVPKPTVISPQDRWLNDVYKQLQRRP
;
A
#
# COMPACT_ATOMS: atom_id res chain seq x y z
N MET A 1 23.94 31.61 14.01
CA MET A 1 22.79 32.02 13.18
C MET A 1 22.81 31.38 11.78
N LYS A 2 23.86 31.57 10.96
CA LYS A 2 23.97 30.95 9.62
C LYS A 2 23.75 29.42 9.60
N ALA A 3 24.35 28.68 10.54
CA ALA A 3 24.20 27.23 10.62
C ALA A 3 22.76 26.75 10.87
N ILE A 4 21.99 27.49 11.70
CA ILE A 4 20.59 27.17 12.00
C ILE A 4 19.72 27.42 10.77
N VAL A 5 19.94 28.54 10.07
CA VAL A 5 19.21 28.87 8.84
C VAL A 5 19.45 27.83 7.75
N LEU A 6 20.71 27.39 7.58
CA LEU A 6 21.06 26.32 6.64
C LEU A 6 20.41 24.99 7.02
N ALA A 7 20.42 24.63 8.32
CA ALA A 7 19.77 23.40 8.79
C ALA A 7 18.26 23.40 8.57
N ILE A 8 17.57 24.53 8.80
CA ILE A 8 16.14 24.69 8.52
C ILE A 8 15.89 24.58 7.01
N PHE A 9 16.66 25.29 6.20
CA PHE A 9 16.53 25.23 4.73
C PHE A 9 16.73 23.81 4.19
N ASP A 10 17.72 23.09 4.71
CA ASP A 10 17.96 21.69 4.35
C ASP A 10 16.79 20.79 4.74
N LEU A 11 16.17 21.01 5.90
CA LEU A 11 14.97 20.26 6.31
C LEU A 11 13.78 20.53 5.38
N PHE A 12 13.51 21.79 5.02
CA PHE A 12 12.45 22.10 4.05
C PHE A 12 12.72 21.47 2.67
N LYS A 13 13.98 21.48 2.23
CA LYS A 13 14.39 20.85 0.97
C LYS A 13 14.25 19.33 1.01
N GLU A 14 14.62 18.70 2.11
CA GLU A 14 14.49 17.25 2.33
C GLU A 14 13.01 16.85 2.39
N SER A 15 12.19 17.62 3.12
CA SER A 15 10.73 17.43 3.20
C SER A 15 10.06 17.58 1.84
N GLY A 16 10.46 18.56 1.03
CA GLY A 16 9.94 18.74 -0.33
C GLY A 16 10.32 17.61 -1.28
N LYS A 17 11.52 17.03 -1.11
CA LYS A 17 11.92 15.83 -1.86
C LYS A 17 11.11 14.61 -1.43
N GLY A 18 10.95 14.38 -0.14
CA GLY A 18 10.11 13.29 0.40
C GLY A 18 8.68 13.40 -0.11
N TRP A 19 8.07 14.59 0.04
CA TRP A 19 6.71 14.88 -0.42
C TRP A 19 6.52 14.56 -1.91
N ALA A 20 7.51 14.86 -2.75
CA ALA A 20 7.47 14.55 -4.18
C ALA A 20 7.66 13.05 -4.46
N GLN A 21 8.61 12.39 -3.77
CA GLN A 21 8.89 10.96 -3.92
C GLN A 21 7.70 10.08 -3.50
N ASP A 22 7.00 10.48 -2.44
CA ASP A 22 5.85 9.74 -1.90
C ASP A 22 4.53 10.06 -2.60
N ASN A 23 4.57 10.84 -3.69
CA ASN A 23 3.38 11.31 -4.41
C ASN A 23 2.35 11.93 -3.45
N ALA A 24 2.81 12.70 -2.46
CA ALA A 24 1.95 13.25 -1.41
C ALA A 24 0.84 14.13 -1.99
N SER A 25 1.02 14.71 -3.18
CA SER A 25 -0.05 15.40 -3.90
C SER A 25 -1.23 14.51 -4.29
N LEU A 26 -0.95 13.30 -4.78
CA LEU A 26 -1.99 12.33 -5.12
C LEU A 26 -2.68 11.82 -3.85
N LEU A 27 -1.90 11.64 -2.78
CA LEU A 27 -2.43 11.27 -1.46
C LEU A 27 -3.33 12.36 -0.86
N ALA A 28 -2.96 13.63 -1.00
CA ALA A 28 -3.78 14.78 -0.61
C ALA A 28 -5.09 14.83 -1.40
N ALA A 29 -5.04 14.57 -2.71
CA ALA A 29 -6.25 14.48 -3.55
C ALA A 29 -7.17 13.33 -3.11
N ALA A 30 -6.59 12.17 -2.81
CA ALA A 30 -7.33 11.03 -2.27
C ALA A 30 -7.96 11.36 -0.91
N LEU A 31 -7.25 12.04 -0.01
CA LEU A 31 -7.80 12.49 1.27
C LEU A 31 -8.94 13.48 1.08
N ALA A 32 -8.81 14.45 0.18
CA ALA A 32 -9.87 15.41 -0.11
C ALA A 32 -11.15 14.73 -0.62
N TYR A 33 -11.00 13.79 -1.56
CA TYR A 33 -12.11 12.98 -2.06
C TYR A 33 -12.82 12.24 -0.92
N HIS A 34 -12.08 11.51 -0.07
CA HIS A 34 -12.68 10.77 1.05
C HIS A 34 -13.29 11.70 2.11
N THR A 35 -12.72 12.88 2.31
CA THR A 35 -13.22 13.86 3.28
C THR A 35 -14.60 14.39 2.88
N ILE A 36 -14.83 14.62 1.58
CA ILE A 36 -16.14 15.08 1.10
C ILE A 36 -17.26 14.09 1.42
N PHE A 37 -17.02 12.79 1.22
CA PHE A 37 -17.99 11.75 1.57
C PHE A 37 -18.13 11.56 3.09
N ALA A 38 -17.10 11.90 3.86
CA ALA A 38 -17.13 11.86 5.32
C ALA A 38 -17.68 13.16 5.95
N LEU A 39 -17.85 14.24 5.17
CA LEU A 39 -18.21 15.57 5.68
C LEU A 39 -19.58 15.56 6.34
N ALA A 40 -20.60 15.03 5.68
CA ALA A 40 -21.96 14.95 6.23
C ALA A 40 -22.01 14.13 7.54
N PRO A 41 -21.45 12.90 7.61
CA PRO A 41 -21.36 12.17 8.87
C PRO A 41 -20.61 12.90 9.98
N LEU A 42 -19.48 13.55 9.67
CA LEU A 42 -18.71 14.28 10.66
C LEU A 42 -19.46 15.50 11.19
N LEU A 43 -20.17 16.22 10.33
CA LEU A 43 -20.99 17.37 10.72
C LEU A 43 -22.14 16.97 11.63
N VAL A 44 -22.84 15.87 11.33
CA VAL A 44 -23.90 15.36 12.19
C VAL A 44 -23.35 14.99 13.58
N ILE A 45 -22.19 14.32 13.64
CA ILE A 45 -21.53 14.00 14.91
C ILE A 45 -21.13 15.28 15.66
N ALA A 46 -20.54 16.26 14.97
CA ALA A 46 -20.15 17.53 15.56
C ALA A 46 -21.34 18.30 16.13
N VAL A 47 -22.45 18.36 15.38
CA VAL A 47 -23.73 18.97 15.79
C VAL A 47 -24.32 18.25 16.99
N ALA A 48 -24.34 16.92 17.01
CA ALA A 48 -24.84 16.13 18.14
C ALA A 48 -24.01 16.38 19.41
N VAL A 49 -22.68 16.37 19.30
CA VAL A 49 -21.78 16.67 20.42
C VAL A 49 -21.97 18.11 20.91
N ALA A 50 -22.05 19.08 19.99
CA ALA A 50 -22.31 20.47 20.33
C ALA A 50 -23.67 20.67 21.01
N GLY A 51 -24.72 19.97 20.55
CA GLY A 51 -26.04 19.99 21.17
C GLY A 51 -26.04 19.45 22.60
N ILE A 52 -25.27 18.39 22.88
CA ILE A 52 -25.10 17.86 24.24
C ILE A 52 -24.38 18.86 25.15
N VAL A 53 -23.35 19.55 24.63
CA VAL A 53 -22.50 20.44 25.44
C VAL A 53 -23.10 21.84 25.63
N PHE A 54 -23.74 22.40 24.60
CA PHE A 54 -24.17 23.80 24.54
C PHE A 54 -25.70 23.99 24.41
N GLY A 55 -26.47 22.92 24.21
CA GLY A 55 -27.93 22.95 24.00
C GLY A 55 -28.34 23.18 22.53
N GLU A 56 -29.45 22.56 22.09
CA GLU A 56 -29.88 22.53 20.68
C GLU A 56 -30.09 23.91 20.04
N ALA A 57 -30.50 24.91 20.82
CA ALA A 57 -30.77 26.27 20.33
C ALA A 57 -29.50 27.09 20.00
N ALA A 58 -28.34 26.77 20.60
CA ALA A 58 -27.08 27.47 20.34
C ALA A 58 -26.40 27.00 19.03
N VAL A 59 -26.71 25.77 18.60
CA VAL A 59 -26.00 25.04 17.55
C VAL A 59 -26.27 25.58 16.14
N GLN A 60 -27.50 26.01 15.83
CA GLN A 60 -27.86 26.37 14.44
C GLN A 60 -27.33 27.74 13.98
N GLY A 61 -27.16 28.71 14.90
CA GLY A 61 -26.68 30.05 14.56
C GLY A 61 -25.16 30.22 14.66
N GLN A 62 -24.53 29.60 15.67
CA GLN A 62 -23.11 29.81 15.98
C GLN A 62 -22.18 28.92 15.15
N ILE A 63 -22.58 27.69 14.81
CA ILE A 63 -21.74 26.78 14.00
C ILE A 63 -21.50 27.34 12.60
N VAL A 64 -22.49 28.04 12.02
CA VAL A 64 -22.40 28.61 10.67
C VAL A 64 -21.40 29.75 10.60
N ALA A 65 -21.48 30.68 11.56
CA ALA A 65 -20.50 31.77 11.69
C ALA A 65 -19.07 31.24 11.95
N GLN A 66 -18.96 30.09 12.63
CA GLN A 66 -17.67 29.44 12.89
C GLN A 66 -17.08 28.75 11.66
N ILE A 67 -17.92 28.10 10.85
CA ILE A 67 -17.49 27.54 9.57
C ILE A 67 -17.09 28.69 8.63
N GLU A 68 -17.80 29.82 8.64
CA GLU A 68 -17.45 31.02 7.84
C GLU A 68 -16.06 31.55 8.16
N ASP A 69 -15.67 31.62 9.44
CA ASP A 69 -14.33 32.05 9.82
C ASP A 69 -13.25 31.03 9.41
N ALA A 70 -13.54 29.73 9.52
CA ALA A 70 -12.58 28.66 9.26
C ALA A 70 -12.31 28.40 7.77
N VAL A 71 -13.35 28.41 6.93
CA VAL A 71 -13.31 28.00 5.50
C VAL A 71 -13.82 29.06 4.53
N GLY A 72 -14.22 30.23 5.02
CA GLY A 72 -14.80 31.31 4.22
C GLY A 72 -16.32 31.21 4.08
N ARG A 73 -16.96 32.36 3.86
CA ARG A 73 -18.44 32.51 3.80
C ARG A 73 -19.11 31.60 2.80
N GLU A 74 -18.55 31.49 1.60
CA GLU A 74 -19.13 30.70 0.51
C GLU A 74 -19.16 29.21 0.86
N THR A 75 -18.09 28.69 1.44
CA THR A 75 -17.99 27.30 1.92
C THR A 75 -18.94 27.03 3.09
N ALA A 76 -19.09 28.01 3.99
CA ALA A 76 -19.93 27.87 5.16
C ALA A 76 -21.41 27.73 4.86
N VAL A 77 -21.91 28.49 3.88
CA VAL A 77 -23.31 28.38 3.42
C VAL A 77 -23.61 26.97 2.90
N VAL A 78 -22.66 26.32 2.21
CA VAL A 78 -22.85 24.93 1.72
C VAL A 78 -22.96 23.95 2.87
N ILE A 79 -22.04 24.05 3.83
CA ILE A 79 -22.00 23.18 4.99
C ILE A 79 -23.28 23.37 5.82
N GLN A 80 -23.77 24.61 5.97
CA GLN A 80 -25.04 24.92 6.62
C GLN A 80 -26.21 24.22 5.93
N ASN A 81 -26.28 24.28 4.60
CA ASN A 81 -27.34 23.61 3.84
C ASN A 81 -27.29 22.08 4.00
N LEU A 82 -26.09 21.48 4.02
CA LEU A 82 -25.91 20.05 4.29
C LEU A 82 -26.41 19.66 5.69
N VAL A 83 -26.12 20.50 6.70
CA VAL A 83 -26.55 20.28 8.10
C VAL A 83 -28.06 20.44 8.24
N ALA A 84 -28.64 21.52 7.68
CA ALA A 84 -30.07 21.79 7.76
C ALA A 84 -30.90 20.64 7.16
N ASN A 85 -30.45 20.11 6.02
CA ASN A 85 -31.08 18.95 5.38
C ASN A 85 -30.92 17.65 6.19
N ALA A 86 -29.80 17.47 6.88
CA ALA A 86 -29.57 16.30 7.73
C ALA A 86 -30.40 16.33 9.03
N SER A 87 -30.76 17.51 9.54
CA SER A 87 -31.53 17.67 10.80
C SER A 87 -33.05 17.52 10.68
N GLN A 88 -33.62 17.47 9.46
CA GLN A 88 -35.08 17.38 9.26
C GLN A 88 -35.67 15.96 9.36
N SER A 89 -34.89 14.95 9.72
CA SER A 89 -35.37 13.57 9.79
C SER A 89 -36.03 13.27 11.14
N GLY A 90 -37.37 13.31 11.21
CA GLY A 90 -38.16 12.77 12.33
C GLY A 90 -38.08 11.24 12.38
N ALA A 91 -36.93 10.71 12.78
CA ALA A 91 -36.60 9.29 12.68
C ALA A 91 -36.97 8.53 13.98
N SER A 92 -37.50 7.31 13.82
CA SER A 92 -37.72 6.39 14.94
C SER A 92 -36.41 6.07 15.68
N VAL A 93 -36.46 5.70 16.97
CA VAL A 93 -35.27 5.36 17.77
C VAL A 93 -34.36 4.34 17.07
N ILE A 94 -34.95 3.37 16.36
CA ILE A 94 -34.23 2.35 15.57
C ILE A 94 -33.51 3.00 14.38
N ALA A 95 -34.16 3.90 13.66
CA ALA A 95 -33.54 4.64 12.56
C ALA A 95 -32.43 5.57 13.06
N THR A 96 -32.57 6.18 14.24
CA THR A 96 -31.52 7.00 14.87
C THR A 96 -30.30 6.16 15.25
N VAL A 97 -30.50 4.98 15.85
CA VAL A 97 -29.41 4.06 16.20
C VAL A 97 -28.71 3.54 14.94
N LEU A 98 -29.48 3.09 13.94
CA LEU A 98 -28.91 2.55 12.70
C LEU A 98 -28.16 3.62 11.91
N SER A 99 -28.72 4.83 11.81
CA SER A 99 -28.08 5.98 11.17
C SER A 99 -26.82 6.37 11.93
N SER A 100 -26.85 6.43 13.26
CA SER A 100 -25.66 6.70 14.07
C SER A 100 -24.56 5.68 13.79
N VAL A 101 -24.87 4.38 13.74
CA VAL A 101 -23.88 3.34 13.42
C VAL A 101 -23.33 3.52 11.99
N LEU A 102 -24.18 3.75 11.00
CA LEU A 102 -23.75 3.98 9.61
C LEU A 102 -22.87 5.22 9.46
N LEU A 103 -23.23 6.32 10.13
CA LEU A 103 -22.45 7.57 10.13
C LEU A 103 -21.10 7.37 10.82
N LEU A 104 -21.07 6.65 11.93
CA LEU A 104 -19.83 6.29 12.64
C LEU A 104 -18.91 5.43 11.77
N LEU A 105 -19.47 4.45 11.05
CA LEU A 105 -18.72 3.63 10.11
C LEU A 105 -18.15 4.49 8.98
N GLY A 106 -18.94 5.40 8.40
CA GLY A 106 -18.51 6.35 7.37
C GLY A 106 -17.39 7.27 7.85
N ALA A 107 -17.54 7.89 9.01
CA ALA A 107 -16.54 8.78 9.61
C ALA A 107 -15.23 8.05 9.96
N SER A 108 -15.31 6.82 10.47
CA SER A 108 -14.13 6.00 10.79
C SER A 108 -13.27 5.66 9.56
N GLY A 109 -13.90 5.63 8.37
CA GLY A 109 -13.23 5.39 7.10
C GLY A 109 -12.20 6.48 6.76
N LEU A 110 -12.55 7.76 6.98
CA LEU A 110 -11.65 8.88 6.72
C LEU A 110 -10.38 8.79 7.58
N PHE A 111 -10.53 8.55 8.88
CA PHE A 111 -9.40 8.45 9.81
C PHE A 111 -8.52 7.24 9.52
N THR A 112 -9.12 6.11 9.14
CA THR A 112 -8.37 4.94 8.68
C THR A 112 -7.55 5.27 7.42
N LYS A 113 -8.12 6.06 6.50
CA LYS A 113 -7.41 6.50 5.28
C LYS A 113 -6.30 7.50 5.62
N LEU A 114 -6.56 8.44 6.53
CA LEU A 114 -5.57 9.39 7.03
C LEU A 114 -4.39 8.67 7.70
N GLN A 115 -4.67 7.66 8.53
CA GLN A 115 -3.66 6.81 9.16
C GLN A 115 -2.82 6.07 8.14
N LYS A 116 -3.48 5.39 7.19
CA LYS A 116 -2.76 4.70 6.11
C LYS A 116 -1.90 5.66 5.30
N THR A 117 -2.34 6.90 5.11
CA THR A 117 -1.61 7.93 4.36
C THR A 117 -0.40 8.45 5.14
N LEU A 118 -0.54 8.71 6.44
CA LEU A 118 0.59 9.09 7.30
C LEU A 118 1.62 7.96 7.43
N ASN A 119 1.14 6.74 7.68
CA ASN A 119 2.00 5.56 7.64
C ASN A 119 2.68 5.44 6.29
N MET A 120 2.02 5.89 5.20
CA MET A 120 2.61 5.87 3.87
C MET A 120 3.75 6.83 3.68
N ILE A 121 3.57 8.07 4.09
CA ILE A 121 4.66 9.05 4.06
C ILE A 121 5.80 8.61 4.99
N TRP A 122 5.48 8.04 6.14
CA TRP A 122 6.52 7.60 7.09
C TRP A 122 7.18 6.27 6.75
N GLY A 123 6.91 5.72 5.57
CA GLY A 123 7.51 4.46 5.13
C GLY A 123 7.14 3.30 6.05
N LEU A 124 5.90 3.22 6.51
CA LEU A 124 5.37 2.17 7.37
C LEU A 124 4.28 1.37 6.65
N THR A 125 4.19 0.09 6.97
CA THR A 125 3.04 -0.77 6.66
C THR A 125 2.48 -1.37 7.94
N THR A 126 1.16 -1.39 8.03
CA THR A 126 0.45 -2.08 9.11
C THR A 126 0.30 -3.55 8.79
N ALA A 127 0.58 -4.43 9.75
CA ALA A 127 0.32 -5.86 9.60
C ALA A 127 -1.16 -6.13 9.26
N PRO A 128 -1.47 -7.16 8.44
CA PRO A 128 -2.84 -7.52 8.07
C PRO A 128 -3.70 -7.75 9.32
N GLU A 129 -4.92 -7.22 9.29
CA GLU A 129 -5.83 -7.23 10.43
C GLU A 129 -6.38 -8.65 10.65
N GLN A 130 -5.82 -9.36 11.62
CA GLN A 130 -6.33 -10.66 12.04
C GLN A 130 -7.36 -10.46 13.16
N GLY A 131 -8.62 -10.81 12.87
CA GLY A 131 -9.71 -10.89 13.86
C GLY A 131 -10.58 -9.63 14.00
N ILE A 132 -11.88 -9.85 14.23
CA ILE A 132 -12.92 -8.82 14.39
C ILE A 132 -12.60 -7.85 15.55
N LEU A 133 -12.03 -8.36 16.65
CA LEU A 133 -11.64 -7.55 17.81
C LEU A 133 -10.57 -6.50 17.47
N ASN A 134 -9.60 -6.83 16.62
CA ASN A 134 -8.56 -5.89 16.20
C ASN A 134 -9.12 -4.79 15.29
N ILE A 135 -10.11 -5.13 14.46
CA ILE A 135 -10.84 -4.16 13.63
C ILE A 135 -11.63 -3.19 14.51
N ILE A 136 -12.38 -3.71 15.50
CA ILE A 136 -13.15 -2.89 16.44
C ILE A 136 -12.23 -1.96 17.24
N LYS A 137 -11.11 -2.48 17.76
CA LYS A 137 -10.15 -1.69 18.54
C LYS A 137 -9.48 -0.58 17.75
N LYS A 138 -9.11 -0.81 16.48
CA LYS A 138 -8.55 0.24 15.62
C LYS A 138 -9.61 1.28 15.25
N ARG A 139 -10.84 0.85 14.98
CA ARG A 139 -11.95 1.76 14.69
C ARG A 139 -12.35 2.60 15.90
N SER A 140 -12.26 2.06 17.13
CA SER A 140 -12.52 2.84 18.34
C SER A 140 -11.44 3.89 18.59
N LEU A 141 -10.17 3.62 18.24
CA LEU A 141 -9.12 4.65 18.25
C LEU A 141 -9.39 5.75 17.22
N ALA A 142 -9.77 5.38 15.99
CA ALA A 142 -10.16 6.34 14.96
C ALA A 142 -11.36 7.21 15.41
N PHE A 143 -12.35 6.59 16.06
CA PHE A 143 -13.49 7.29 16.65
C PHE A 143 -13.08 8.21 17.80
N GLY A 144 -12.24 7.75 18.72
CA GLY A 144 -11.68 8.58 19.78
C GLY A 144 -10.95 9.80 19.24
N MET A 145 -10.25 9.67 18.12
CA MET A 145 -9.60 10.79 17.44
C MET A 145 -10.60 11.78 16.84
N VAL A 146 -11.70 11.31 16.22
CA VAL A 146 -12.78 12.20 15.77
C VAL A 146 -13.30 13.04 16.94
N LEU A 147 -13.59 12.39 18.07
CA LEU A 147 -14.10 13.06 19.26
C LEU A 147 -13.08 14.05 19.85
N ILE A 148 -11.81 13.65 19.98
CA ILE A 148 -10.75 14.51 20.52
C ILE A 148 -10.54 15.73 19.62
N VAL A 149 -10.45 15.53 18.31
CA VAL A 149 -10.28 16.63 17.34
C VAL A 149 -11.51 17.55 17.37
N GLY A 150 -12.71 16.98 17.31
CA GLY A 150 -13.95 17.76 17.39
C GLY A 150 -14.06 18.55 18.69
N LEU A 151 -13.77 17.93 19.84
CA LEU A 151 -13.79 18.57 21.14
C LEU A 151 -12.71 19.66 21.27
N LEU A 152 -11.49 19.42 20.75
CA LEU A 152 -10.42 20.41 20.73
C LEU A 152 -10.82 21.63 19.90
N LEU A 153 -11.47 21.43 18.75
CA LEU A 153 -11.98 22.52 17.93
C LEU A 153 -13.08 23.30 18.66
N LEU A 154 -14.04 22.60 19.30
CA LEU A 154 -15.08 23.24 20.11
C LEU A 154 -14.49 24.03 21.29
N LEU A 155 -13.50 23.45 21.98
CA LEU A 155 -12.81 24.10 23.09
C LEU A 155 -12.01 25.32 22.63
N SER A 156 -11.40 25.26 21.44
CA SER A 156 -10.76 26.41 20.79
C SER A 156 -11.73 27.58 20.61
N GLN A 157 -12.93 27.28 20.12
CA GLN A 157 -13.96 28.30 19.90
C GLN A 157 -14.54 28.83 21.21
N ALA A 158 -14.79 27.94 22.19
CA ALA A 158 -15.27 28.34 23.51
C ALA A 158 -14.26 29.28 24.18
N THR A 159 -12.96 28.93 24.11
CA THR A 159 -11.89 29.76 24.66
C THR A 159 -11.81 31.12 23.96
N THR A 160 -11.89 31.13 22.63
CA THR A 160 -11.94 32.38 21.83
C THR A 160 -13.13 33.25 22.24
N THR A 161 -14.31 32.66 22.37
CA THR A 161 -15.55 33.37 22.73
C THR A 161 -15.47 33.96 24.13
N ILE A 162 -14.97 33.19 25.10
CA ILE A 162 -14.78 33.64 26.48
C ILE A 162 -13.75 34.78 26.53
N ILE A 163 -12.61 34.63 25.85
CA ILE A 163 -11.57 35.68 25.81
C ILE A 163 -12.15 36.97 25.23
N THR A 164 -12.87 36.91 24.11
CA THR A 164 -13.48 38.09 23.49
C THR A 164 -14.56 38.70 24.39
N ALA A 165 -15.48 37.89 24.92
CA ALA A 165 -16.57 38.39 25.76
C ALA A 165 -16.08 39.04 27.07
N VAL A 166 -15.10 38.42 27.72
CA VAL A 166 -14.46 38.98 28.92
C VAL A 166 -13.69 40.24 28.55
N GLY A 167 -12.95 40.21 27.46
CA GLY A 167 -12.14 41.35 27.03
C GLY A 167 -12.97 42.56 26.60
N ASP A 168 -14.12 42.36 25.96
CA ASP A 168 -15.04 43.45 25.62
C ASP A 168 -15.57 44.13 26.89
N GLN A 169 -15.94 43.36 27.92
CA GLN A 169 -16.36 43.92 29.21
C GLN A 169 -15.21 44.62 29.94
N LEU A 170 -14.00 44.06 29.90
CA LEU A 170 -12.83 44.60 30.58
C LEU A 170 -12.26 45.84 29.87
N SER A 171 -12.44 45.95 28.55
CA SER A 171 -12.02 47.08 27.72
C SER A 171 -12.72 48.39 28.09
N VAL A 172 -13.93 48.31 28.68
CA VAL A 172 -14.67 49.45 29.21
C VAL A 172 -13.94 50.11 30.39
N TRP A 173 -13.24 49.32 31.20
CA TRP A 173 -12.54 49.78 32.39
C TRP A 173 -11.04 49.99 32.17
N LEU A 174 -10.44 49.20 31.27
CA LEU A 174 -9.02 49.21 30.93
C LEU A 174 -8.85 49.21 29.39
N PRO A 175 -8.81 50.39 28.75
CA PRO A 175 -8.73 50.51 27.29
C PRO A 175 -7.50 49.82 26.68
N GLU A 176 -6.39 49.76 27.44
CA GLU A 176 -5.15 49.08 26.99
C GLU A 176 -5.32 47.57 26.78
N ILE A 177 -6.30 46.93 27.44
CA ILE A 177 -6.59 45.50 27.26
C ILE A 177 -7.10 45.23 25.85
N GLY A 178 -7.80 46.18 25.23
CA GLY A 178 -8.26 46.07 23.83
C GLY A 178 -7.12 45.85 22.84
N HIS A 179 -5.91 46.31 23.17
CA HIS A 179 -4.70 46.11 22.35
C HIS A 179 -3.92 44.84 22.68
N ILE A 180 -4.21 44.13 23.78
CA ILE A 180 -3.48 42.93 24.23
C ILE A 180 -4.32 41.66 23.98
N LEU A 181 -5.65 41.80 24.11
CA LEU A 181 -6.61 40.72 23.95
C LEU A 181 -6.51 39.99 22.59
N PRO A 182 -6.35 40.69 21.45
CA PRO A 182 -6.22 40.02 20.16
C PRO A 182 -4.94 39.17 20.06
N GLN A 183 -3.83 39.59 20.67
CA GLN A 183 -2.59 38.80 20.71
C GLN A 183 -2.77 37.58 21.61
N ILE A 184 -3.42 37.71 22.77
CA ILE A 184 -3.72 36.56 23.64
C ILE A 184 -4.60 35.56 22.89
N ASN A 185 -5.63 36.03 22.20
CA ASN A 185 -6.51 35.18 21.42
C ASN A 185 -5.73 34.46 20.29
N PHE A 186 -4.92 35.21 19.53
CA PHE A 186 -4.08 34.64 18.48
C PHE A 186 -3.10 33.58 19.02
N LEU A 187 -2.41 33.86 20.12
CA LEU A 187 -1.49 32.90 20.76
C LEU A 187 -2.22 31.66 21.27
N THR A 188 -3.43 31.83 21.78
CA THR A 188 -4.27 30.72 22.25
C THR A 188 -4.71 29.85 21.08
N SER A 189 -5.24 30.44 20.00
CA SER A 189 -5.60 29.69 18.78
C SER A 189 -4.39 29.01 18.16
N LEU A 190 -3.23 29.68 18.14
CA LEU A 190 -1.97 29.13 17.67
C LEU A 190 -1.57 27.90 18.50
N PHE A 191 -1.61 28.00 19.83
CA PHE A 191 -1.28 26.91 20.74
C PHE A 191 -2.20 25.70 20.53
N ILE A 192 -3.51 25.93 20.39
CA ILE A 192 -4.47 24.84 20.18
C ILE A 192 -4.25 24.17 18.83
N LEU A 193 -3.93 24.94 17.78
CA LEU A 193 -3.63 24.38 16.46
C LEU A 193 -2.33 23.56 16.46
N ILE A 194 -1.30 24.01 17.20
CA ILE A 194 -0.08 23.22 17.44
C ILE A 194 -0.41 21.94 18.18
N LEU A 195 -1.22 22.00 19.24
CA LEU A 195 -1.64 20.84 20.01
C LEU A 195 -2.41 19.84 19.13
N LEU A 196 -3.29 20.34 18.26
CA LEU A 196 -4.06 19.53 17.31
C LEU A 196 -3.14 18.76 16.36
N PHE A 197 -2.25 19.45 15.64
CA PHE A 197 -1.32 18.77 14.71
C PHE A 197 -0.35 17.86 15.45
N ALA A 198 0.10 18.24 16.65
CA ALA A 198 0.95 17.40 17.48
C ALA A 198 0.23 16.10 17.86
N LEU A 199 -1.04 16.17 18.24
CA LEU A 199 -1.83 14.99 18.58
C LEU A 199 -2.06 14.11 17.34
N LEU A 200 -2.34 14.70 16.18
CA LEU A 200 -2.46 13.98 14.92
C LEU A 200 -1.17 13.23 14.56
N PHE A 201 0.00 13.88 14.61
CA PHE A 201 1.28 13.24 14.32
C PHE A 201 1.74 12.26 15.41
N LYS A 202 1.29 12.44 16.67
CA LYS A 202 1.69 11.57 17.78
C LYS A 202 0.85 10.30 17.89
N VAL A 203 -0.46 10.41 17.67
CA VAL A 203 -1.43 9.35 18.03
C VAL A 203 -1.92 8.58 16.82
N LEU A 204 -2.10 9.26 15.69
CA LEU A 204 -2.71 8.68 14.48
C LEU A 204 -1.81 7.65 13.77
N PRO A 205 -0.52 7.94 13.50
CA PRO A 205 0.37 7.00 12.81
C PRO A 205 0.87 5.88 13.73
N ASP A 206 1.16 4.72 13.14
CA ASP A 206 1.73 3.57 13.83
C ASP A 206 3.26 3.70 14.00
N ALA A 207 3.71 4.86 14.48
CA ALA A 207 5.12 5.20 14.68
C ALA A 207 5.38 5.68 16.12
N GLN A 208 6.57 5.39 16.63
CA GLN A 208 7.05 5.86 17.92
C GLN A 208 7.98 7.06 17.69
N LEU A 209 7.45 8.27 17.93
CA LEU A 209 8.21 9.53 17.95
C LEU A 209 8.17 10.15 19.33
N THR A 210 9.17 10.96 19.70
CA THR A 210 9.11 11.72 20.96
C THR A 210 8.21 12.96 20.82
N TRP A 211 7.65 13.45 21.93
CA TRP A 211 6.82 14.67 21.91
C TRP A 211 7.58 15.90 21.41
N LYS A 212 8.90 15.96 21.63
CA LYS A 212 9.74 17.08 21.17
C LYS A 212 9.81 17.15 19.64
N ASP A 213 10.01 15.99 19.00
CA ASP A 213 10.09 15.91 17.53
C ASP A 213 8.74 16.28 16.89
N VAL A 214 7.65 15.81 17.49
CA VAL A 214 6.29 16.07 17.02
C VAL A 214 5.88 17.54 17.21
N LEU A 215 6.23 18.16 18.34
CA LEU A 215 5.89 19.57 18.60
C LEU A 215 6.55 20.52 17.59
N LEU A 216 7.81 20.25 17.19
CA LEU A 216 8.48 21.07 16.19
C LEU A 216 7.79 20.95 14.82
N GLY A 217 7.49 19.72 14.39
CA GLY A 217 6.76 19.47 13.16
C GLY A 217 5.37 20.12 13.16
N ALA A 218 4.61 19.94 14.25
CA ALA A 218 3.31 20.56 14.43
C ALA A 218 3.36 22.10 14.37
N THR A 219 4.39 22.72 14.95
CA THR A 219 4.58 24.18 14.89
C THR A 219 4.77 24.65 13.45
N VAL A 220 5.61 23.96 12.67
CA VAL A 220 5.82 24.30 11.26
C VAL A 220 4.54 24.10 10.45
N THR A 221 3.81 23.00 10.66
CA THR A 221 2.51 22.75 10.03
C THR A 221 1.50 23.85 10.35
N THR A 222 1.40 24.27 11.62
CA THR A 222 0.53 25.36 12.06
C THR A 222 0.84 26.66 11.33
N LEU A 223 2.12 27.03 11.23
CA LEU A 223 2.53 28.25 10.53
C LEU A 223 2.19 28.21 9.04
N LEU A 224 2.45 27.07 8.38
CA LEU A 224 2.07 26.85 6.99
C LEU A 224 0.55 26.86 6.80
N PHE A 225 -0.20 26.33 7.78
CA PHE A 225 -1.66 26.31 7.75
C PHE A 225 -2.25 27.72 7.87
N LEU A 226 -1.72 28.55 8.77
CA LEU A 226 -2.13 29.95 8.89
C LEU A 226 -1.81 30.76 7.64
N LEU A 227 -0.58 30.61 7.12
CA LEU A 227 -0.19 31.22 5.84
C LEU A 227 -1.12 30.77 4.72
N GLY A 228 -1.45 29.49 4.72
CA GLY A 228 -2.32 28.91 3.73
C GLY A 228 -3.76 29.38 3.77
N ARG A 229 -4.36 29.46 4.97
CA ARG A 229 -5.68 30.07 5.21
C ARG A 229 -5.71 31.50 4.69
N TYR A 230 -4.64 32.27 4.89
CA TYR A 230 -4.53 33.62 4.35
C TYR A 230 -4.49 33.64 2.82
N LEU A 231 -3.66 32.80 2.19
CA LEU A 231 -3.50 32.74 0.73
C LEU A 231 -4.78 32.31 0.01
N ILE A 232 -5.46 31.28 0.50
CA ILE A 232 -6.72 30.82 -0.09
C ILE A 232 -7.84 31.86 0.14
N GLY A 233 -7.86 32.56 1.28
CA GLY A 233 -8.77 33.68 1.50
C GLY A 233 -8.60 34.80 0.47
N LEU A 234 -7.35 35.14 0.13
CA LEU A 234 -7.04 36.09 -0.96
C LEU A 234 -7.47 35.57 -2.34
N TYR A 235 -7.27 34.28 -2.61
CA TYR A 235 -7.67 33.65 -3.87
C TYR A 235 -9.18 33.70 -4.05
N LEU A 236 -9.94 33.26 -3.03
CA LEU A 236 -11.40 33.24 -3.04
C LEU A 236 -12.00 34.64 -3.14
N ALA A 237 -11.42 35.61 -2.42
CA ALA A 237 -11.85 37.01 -2.51
C ALA A 237 -11.71 37.62 -3.92
N ARG A 238 -10.84 37.06 -4.77
CA ARG A 238 -10.60 37.53 -6.15
C ARG A 238 -11.22 36.65 -7.22
N SER A 239 -11.54 35.39 -6.91
CA SER A 239 -12.05 34.44 -7.89
C SER A 239 -13.56 34.58 -8.07
N SER A 240 -14.02 34.87 -9.29
CA SER A 240 -15.43 34.76 -9.67
C SER A 240 -15.90 33.31 -9.86
N ALA A 241 -15.18 32.32 -9.31
CA ALA A 241 -15.42 30.89 -9.55
C ALA A 241 -16.83 30.45 -9.11
N THR A 242 -17.44 31.18 -8.17
CA THR A 242 -18.82 31.00 -7.71
C THR A 242 -19.85 31.33 -8.79
N SER A 243 -19.53 32.23 -9.74
CA SER A 243 -20.49 32.67 -10.78
C SER A 243 -20.56 31.75 -12.00
N THR A 244 -19.49 31.02 -12.33
CA THR A 244 -19.44 30.19 -13.55
C THR A 244 -20.05 28.80 -13.37
N TYR A 245 -20.00 28.24 -12.15
CA TYR A 245 -20.44 26.85 -11.88
C TYR A 245 -21.64 26.74 -10.92
N GLY A 246 -22.21 27.86 -10.47
CA GLY A 246 -23.39 27.88 -9.58
C GLY A 246 -23.20 27.00 -8.33
N ALA A 247 -24.22 26.21 -7.98
CA ALA A 247 -24.17 25.31 -6.82
C ALA A 247 -23.01 24.28 -6.88
N ALA A 248 -22.57 23.86 -8.07
CA ALA A 248 -21.45 22.93 -8.22
C ALA A 248 -20.10 23.59 -7.90
N GLY A 249 -19.97 24.90 -8.10
CA GLY A 249 -18.76 25.66 -7.74
C GLY A 249 -18.46 25.57 -6.25
N SER A 250 -19.50 25.53 -5.43
CA SER A 250 -19.39 25.46 -3.97
C SER A 250 -18.76 24.15 -3.46
N LEU A 251 -19.05 23.02 -4.12
CA LEU A 251 -18.40 21.73 -3.85
C LEU A 251 -16.93 21.75 -4.29
N VAL A 252 -16.63 22.39 -5.42
CA VAL A 252 -15.26 22.55 -5.92
C VAL A 252 -14.43 23.40 -4.95
N LEU A 253 -14.99 24.45 -4.36
CA LEU A 253 -14.31 25.27 -3.36
C LEU A 253 -13.97 24.47 -2.09
N ILE A 254 -14.92 23.67 -1.59
CA ILE A 254 -14.67 22.74 -0.47
C ILE A 254 -13.54 21.77 -0.83
N LEU A 255 -13.61 21.15 -2.00
CA LEU A 255 -12.62 20.18 -2.46
C LEU A 255 -11.23 20.82 -2.53
N LEU A 256 -11.14 22.03 -3.08
CA LEU A 256 -9.90 22.79 -3.19
C LEU A 256 -9.34 23.14 -1.81
N TRP A 257 -10.18 23.62 -0.91
CA TRP A 257 -9.78 23.94 0.47
C TRP A 257 -9.25 22.71 1.20
N VAL A 258 -9.99 21.60 1.16
CA VAL A 258 -9.60 20.37 1.85
C VAL A 258 -8.34 19.78 1.22
N TYR A 259 -8.23 19.81 -0.12
CA TYR A 259 -7.04 19.41 -0.83
C TYR A 259 -5.81 20.21 -0.36
N TYR A 260 -5.92 21.53 -0.34
CA TYR A 260 -4.84 22.41 0.11
C TYR A 260 -4.48 22.19 1.59
N SER A 261 -5.48 22.00 2.45
CA SER A 261 -5.26 21.65 3.87
C SER A 261 -4.52 20.32 4.02
N ALA A 262 -4.91 19.31 3.22
CA ALA A 262 -4.24 18.02 3.19
C ALA A 262 -2.79 18.15 2.71
N GLN A 263 -2.51 19.04 1.74
CA GLN A 263 -1.14 19.29 1.29
C GLN A 263 -0.23 19.79 2.40
N ILE A 264 -0.68 20.81 3.13
CA ILE A 264 0.08 21.36 4.27
C ILE A 264 0.27 20.30 5.35
N PHE A 265 -0.77 19.54 5.65
CA PHE A 265 -0.72 18.48 6.65
C PHE A 265 0.31 17.40 6.30
N LEU A 266 0.29 16.90 5.06
CA LEU A 266 1.23 15.88 4.59
C LEU A 266 2.67 16.41 4.50
N PHE A 267 2.86 17.65 4.04
CA PHE A 267 4.16 18.30 4.06
C PHE A 267 4.70 18.49 5.50
N GLY A 268 3.82 18.81 6.45
CA GLY A 268 4.15 18.84 7.87
C GLY A 268 4.58 17.49 8.43
N ALA A 269 3.95 16.41 7.97
CA ALA A 269 4.32 15.04 8.35
C ALA A 269 5.72 14.66 7.82
N GLU A 270 6.03 15.00 6.58
CA GLU A 270 7.37 14.87 5.97
C GLU A 270 8.42 15.64 6.76
N PHE A 271 8.13 16.88 7.12
CA PHE A 271 9.02 17.70 7.92
C PHE A 271 9.29 17.08 9.29
N THR A 272 8.25 16.56 9.93
CA THR A 272 8.36 15.87 11.22
C THR A 272 9.29 14.66 11.12
N GLN A 273 9.15 13.86 10.05
CA GLN A 273 9.99 12.69 9.80
C GLN A 273 11.44 13.07 9.49
N ALA A 274 11.66 14.03 8.59
CA ALA A 274 12.99 14.50 8.22
C ALA A 274 13.74 15.04 9.45
N TYR A 275 13.08 15.83 10.29
CA TYR A 275 13.64 16.31 11.54
C TYR A 275 13.95 15.17 12.51
N ALA A 276 12.99 14.26 12.73
CA ALA A 276 13.18 13.14 13.64
C ALA A 276 14.34 12.23 13.23
N ASN A 277 14.52 11.99 11.93
CA ASN A 277 15.58 11.14 11.39
C ASN A 277 16.97 11.80 11.45
N LYS A 278 17.05 13.12 11.22
CA LYS A 278 18.32 13.84 11.13
C LYS A 278 18.83 14.36 12.48
N TYR A 279 17.94 14.85 13.33
CA TYR A 279 18.28 15.53 14.59
C TYR A 279 17.56 14.95 15.83
N GLY A 280 16.43 14.28 15.64
CA GLY A 280 15.55 13.81 16.71
C GLY A 280 15.74 12.35 17.11
N SER A 281 14.66 11.72 17.60
CA SER A 281 14.70 10.37 18.18
C SER A 281 14.89 9.22 17.18
N ARG A 282 14.93 9.54 15.87
CA ARG A 282 14.74 8.64 14.73
C ARG A 282 13.38 7.95 14.76
N LEU A 283 12.70 7.92 13.61
CA LEU A 283 11.40 7.27 13.52
C LEU A 283 11.56 5.76 13.77
N LYS A 284 10.67 5.17 14.57
CA LYS A 284 10.63 3.72 14.84
C LYS A 284 9.21 3.19 14.65
N PRO A 285 8.99 2.01 14.04
CA PRO A 285 7.66 1.43 13.92
C PRO A 285 7.05 1.10 15.29
N ALA A 286 5.72 1.26 15.42
CA ALA A 286 4.97 0.76 16.58
C ALA A 286 4.91 -0.78 16.60
N LYS A 287 4.47 -1.40 17.71
CA LYS A 287 4.48 -2.87 17.89
C LYS A 287 3.73 -3.64 16.78
N ASN A 288 2.77 -3.00 16.13
CA ASN A 288 1.89 -3.53 15.09
C ASN A 288 2.22 -3.01 13.67
N ALA A 289 3.32 -2.28 13.52
CA ALA A 289 3.80 -1.77 12.24
C ALA A 289 5.22 -2.23 11.96
N VAL A 290 5.53 -2.35 10.69
CA VAL A 290 6.88 -2.61 10.20
C VAL A 290 7.25 -1.50 9.21
N TRP A 291 8.54 -1.30 9.00
CA TRP A 291 8.98 -0.47 7.89
C TRP A 291 8.38 -1.04 6.61
N ARG A 292 7.75 -0.16 5.84
CA ARG A 292 7.60 -0.39 4.41
C ARG A 292 9.00 -0.59 3.89
N ASP A 293 9.20 -1.70 3.21
CA ASP A 293 10.43 -1.87 2.47
C ASP A 293 10.64 -0.65 1.56
N SER A 294 11.88 -0.26 1.31
CA SER A 294 12.20 0.76 0.31
C SER A 294 11.77 0.36 -1.13
N ASN A 295 11.01 -0.72 -1.27
CA ASN A 295 10.42 -1.24 -2.50
C ASN A 295 8.91 -0.93 -2.64
N GLY A 296 8.31 -0.14 -1.75
CA GLY A 296 6.95 0.36 -1.94
C GLY A 296 5.85 -0.74 -1.94
N THR A 297 6.07 -1.89 -1.30
CA THR A 297 5.07 -2.97 -1.30
C THR A 297 4.08 -2.86 -0.13
N GLY A 298 3.08 -2.00 -0.30
CA GLY A 298 1.82 -2.17 0.41
C GLY A 298 1.06 -3.36 -0.20
N SER A 299 1.10 -4.52 0.47
CA SER A 299 0.43 -5.79 0.12
C SER A 299 1.14 -6.68 -0.91
N TYR A 300 2.23 -7.34 -0.49
CA TYR A 300 2.53 -8.72 -0.92
C TYR A 300 3.08 -9.52 0.28
N PRO A 301 2.71 -10.81 0.44
CA PRO A 301 3.16 -11.62 1.55
C PRO A 301 4.69 -11.77 1.50
N ALA A 302 5.29 -11.74 2.68
CA ALA A 302 6.73 -11.87 2.89
C ALA A 302 7.36 -13.04 2.11
N VAL A 303 8.10 -12.74 1.04
CA VAL A 303 9.13 -13.63 0.48
C VAL A 303 10.41 -12.83 0.26
N VAL A 304 10.88 -12.17 1.32
CA VAL A 304 12.32 -11.91 1.48
C VAL A 304 12.67 -12.33 2.90
N ARG A 305 12.69 -13.64 3.13
CA ARG A 305 13.44 -14.19 4.25
C ARG A 305 14.91 -14.02 3.90
N SER A 306 15.57 -13.06 4.55
CA SER A 306 17.02 -13.10 4.72
C SER A 306 17.35 -14.39 5.49
N ASN A 307 17.56 -15.48 4.78
CA ASN A 307 18.15 -16.66 5.37
C ASN A 307 19.63 -16.34 5.57
N LYS A 308 20.05 -16.20 6.83
CA LYS A 308 21.45 -16.33 7.22
C LYS A 308 21.85 -17.78 6.93
N GLY A 309 22.25 -18.03 5.70
CA GLY A 309 22.73 -19.32 5.19
C GLY A 309 23.57 -19.03 3.96
N GLY A 310 24.70 -19.73 3.80
CA GLY A 310 25.71 -19.45 2.78
C GLY A 310 25.13 -19.26 1.38
N LYS A 311 25.80 -18.44 0.57
CA LYS A 311 25.52 -18.20 -0.86
C LYS A 311 25.22 -19.52 -1.58
N GLU A 312 23.94 -19.89 -1.66
CA GLU A 312 23.50 -21.02 -2.45
C GLU A 312 23.52 -20.56 -3.91
N THR A 313 24.51 -21.04 -4.66
CA THR A 313 24.80 -20.55 -6.01
C THR A 313 23.93 -21.18 -7.08
N ALA A 314 23.12 -22.19 -6.77
CA ALA A 314 22.28 -22.90 -7.73
C ALA A 314 20.79 -22.66 -7.45
N VAL A 315 20.00 -22.47 -8.51
CA VAL A 315 18.53 -22.42 -8.38
C VAL A 315 17.96 -23.81 -8.59
N HIS A 316 17.30 -24.32 -7.56
CA HIS A 316 16.68 -25.63 -7.56
C HIS A 316 15.25 -25.55 -8.12
N LYS A 317 14.92 -26.50 -9.00
CA LYS A 317 13.60 -26.71 -9.59
C LYS A 317 13.18 -28.16 -9.32
N VAL A 318 11.89 -28.41 -9.29
CA VAL A 318 11.35 -29.77 -9.20
C VAL A 318 10.40 -30.03 -10.37
N THR A 319 10.38 -31.25 -10.85
CA THR A 319 9.37 -31.76 -11.80
C THR A 319 8.81 -33.05 -11.23
N THR A 320 7.49 -33.15 -11.23
CA THR A 320 6.80 -34.25 -10.56
C THR A 320 6.07 -35.13 -11.57
N PHE A 321 6.51 -36.37 -11.68
CA PHE A 321 5.86 -37.38 -12.49
C PHE A 321 4.89 -38.14 -11.59
N ILE A 322 3.59 -37.89 -11.76
CA ILE A 322 2.54 -38.53 -10.96
C ILE A 322 1.97 -39.69 -11.76
N THR A 323 2.08 -40.91 -11.25
CA THR A 323 1.55 -42.10 -11.93
C THR A 323 0.46 -42.78 -11.14
N ARG A 324 -0.45 -43.45 -11.85
CA ARG A 324 -1.42 -44.38 -11.29
C ARG A 324 -1.50 -45.66 -12.12
N GLN A 325 -1.93 -46.74 -11.50
CA GLN A 325 -2.37 -47.95 -12.21
C GLN A 325 -3.89 -47.89 -12.40
N HIS A 326 -4.35 -47.97 -13.65
CA HIS A 326 -5.78 -47.98 -13.96
C HIS A 326 -6.06 -48.97 -15.09
N LYS A 327 -6.94 -49.96 -14.83
CA LYS A 327 -7.35 -51.00 -15.79
C LYS A 327 -6.16 -51.73 -16.44
N GLY A 328 -5.14 -52.07 -15.65
CA GLY A 328 -3.94 -52.77 -16.12
C GLY A 328 -2.98 -51.93 -16.97
N LYS A 329 -3.19 -50.61 -17.04
CA LYS A 329 -2.30 -49.67 -17.72
C LYS A 329 -1.76 -48.64 -16.75
N GLN A 330 -0.48 -48.35 -16.88
CA GLN A 330 0.15 -47.25 -16.16
C GLN A 330 -0.17 -45.93 -16.87
N GLN A 331 -0.65 -44.97 -16.10
CA GLN A 331 -0.99 -43.64 -16.59
C GLN A 331 -0.11 -42.58 -15.91
N LEU A 332 0.23 -41.54 -16.67
CA LEU A 332 0.93 -40.35 -16.21
C LEU A 332 -0.06 -39.19 -16.18
N LEU A 333 -0.08 -38.45 -15.08
CA LEU A 333 -0.89 -37.25 -14.98
C LEU A 333 -0.21 -36.10 -15.70
N LEU A 334 -0.98 -35.45 -16.57
CA LEU A 334 -0.60 -34.23 -17.28
C LEU A 334 -1.70 -33.20 -17.08
N PHE A 335 -1.41 -31.94 -17.37
CA PHE A 335 -2.45 -30.91 -17.41
C PHE A 335 -2.34 -30.08 -18.67
N ARG A 336 -3.48 -29.55 -19.13
CA ARG A 336 -3.50 -28.58 -20.21
C ARG A 336 -3.45 -27.19 -19.62
N HIS A 337 -2.40 -26.46 -19.95
CA HIS A 337 -2.32 -25.03 -19.71
C HIS A 337 -3.08 -24.31 -20.84
N PRO A 338 -3.97 -23.34 -20.55
CA PRO A 338 -4.80 -22.66 -21.55
C PRO A 338 -4.02 -22.11 -22.75
N SER A 339 -2.80 -21.64 -22.49
CA SER A 339 -1.96 -20.95 -23.47
C SER A 339 -0.66 -21.64 -23.85
N ALA A 340 -0.26 -22.70 -23.12
CA ALA A 340 1.06 -23.29 -23.26
C ALA A 340 1.02 -24.79 -23.57
N GLY A 341 -0.16 -25.38 -23.78
CA GLY A 341 -0.29 -26.78 -24.20
C GLY A 341 -0.22 -27.78 -23.05
N VAL A 342 0.17 -29.02 -23.37
CA VAL A 342 0.22 -30.13 -22.40
C VAL A 342 1.52 -30.09 -21.61
N GLN A 343 1.41 -30.12 -20.28
CA GLN A 343 2.52 -29.96 -19.33
C GLN A 343 2.49 -31.03 -18.22
N ILE A 344 3.66 -31.23 -17.63
CA ILE A 344 3.94 -32.01 -16.42
C ILE A 344 4.12 -31.02 -15.26
N PRO A 345 3.60 -31.34 -14.06
CA PRO A 345 3.70 -30.41 -12.95
C PRO A 345 5.14 -30.09 -12.53
N ALA A 346 5.45 -28.82 -12.32
CA ALA A 346 6.82 -28.37 -12.07
C ALA A 346 6.93 -27.01 -11.38
N GLY A 347 7.81 -26.92 -10.38
CA GLY A 347 7.97 -25.72 -9.55
C GLY A 347 9.40 -25.29 -9.27
N THR A 348 9.51 -24.22 -8.48
CA THR A 348 10.78 -23.69 -7.94
C THR A 348 10.90 -24.07 -6.48
N VAL A 349 12.10 -24.49 -6.07
CA VAL A 349 12.41 -24.78 -4.67
C VAL A 349 12.98 -23.51 -4.03
N GLU A 350 12.32 -23.03 -2.98
CA GLU A 350 12.78 -21.86 -2.24
C GLU A 350 13.99 -22.19 -1.36
N VAL A 351 14.71 -21.16 -0.92
CA VAL A 351 15.94 -21.34 -0.12
C VAL A 351 15.62 -22.02 1.21
N GLY A 352 16.23 -23.17 1.44
CA GLY A 352 16.06 -23.95 2.67
C GLY A 352 14.80 -24.81 2.72
N GLU A 353 14.04 -24.91 1.63
CA GLU A 353 12.95 -25.88 1.51
C GLU A 353 13.47 -27.27 1.14
N ASP A 354 12.81 -28.30 1.65
CA ASP A 354 12.99 -29.66 1.15
C ASP A 354 12.28 -29.80 -0.21
N TRP A 355 13.06 -30.09 -1.25
CA TRP A 355 12.55 -30.25 -2.61
C TRP A 355 11.48 -31.36 -2.74
N GLN A 356 11.48 -32.37 -1.86
CA GLN A 356 10.46 -33.41 -1.84
C GLN A 356 9.10 -32.87 -1.38
N MET A 357 9.10 -31.98 -0.39
CA MET A 357 7.90 -31.31 0.07
C MET A 357 7.37 -30.33 -0.98
N VAL A 358 8.28 -29.66 -1.70
CA VAL A 358 7.91 -28.81 -2.85
C VAL A 358 7.26 -29.65 -3.95
N ALA A 359 7.77 -30.85 -4.25
CA ALA A 359 7.14 -31.75 -5.22
C ALA A 359 5.66 -32.01 -4.88
N LEU A 360 5.37 -32.34 -3.62
CA LEU A 360 3.99 -32.59 -3.16
C LEU A 360 3.13 -31.32 -3.25
N ARG A 361 3.70 -30.15 -2.91
CA ARG A 361 3.01 -28.87 -2.98
C ARG A 361 2.63 -28.51 -4.42
N GLU A 362 3.57 -28.58 -5.36
CA GLU A 362 3.34 -28.25 -6.78
C GLU A 362 2.35 -29.23 -7.41
N ALA A 363 2.44 -30.53 -7.07
CA ALA A 363 1.46 -31.52 -7.48
C ALA A 363 0.04 -31.15 -7.01
N LYS A 364 -0.11 -30.71 -5.76
CA LYS A 364 -1.40 -30.27 -5.22
C LYS A 364 -1.89 -28.98 -5.89
N GLU A 365 -1.02 -27.99 -6.09
CA GLU A 365 -1.40 -26.69 -6.67
C GLU A 365 -1.82 -26.82 -8.14
N GLU A 366 -1.12 -27.62 -8.94
CA GLU A 366 -1.39 -27.73 -10.39
C GLU A 366 -2.39 -28.82 -10.74
N THR A 367 -2.59 -29.82 -9.86
CA THR A 367 -3.50 -30.96 -10.14
C THR A 367 -4.60 -31.15 -9.11
N GLY A 368 -4.50 -30.59 -7.91
CA GLY A 368 -5.49 -30.76 -6.84
C GLY A 368 -5.35 -32.06 -6.04
N LEU A 369 -4.40 -32.93 -6.39
CA LEU A 369 -4.16 -34.19 -5.67
C LEU A 369 -3.46 -33.96 -4.32
N THR A 370 -3.85 -34.74 -3.32
CA THR A 370 -3.38 -34.67 -1.93
C THR A 370 -2.89 -36.01 -1.35
N GLN A 371 -3.40 -37.16 -1.82
CA GLN A 371 -2.98 -38.50 -1.38
C GLN A 371 -1.94 -39.07 -2.34
N LEU A 372 -0.74 -38.49 -2.26
CA LEU A 372 0.42 -38.85 -3.07
C LEU A 372 1.53 -39.43 -2.20
N THR A 373 2.11 -40.55 -2.65
CA THR A 373 3.29 -41.15 -1.99
C THR A 373 4.54 -40.89 -2.82
N ILE A 374 5.58 -40.32 -2.20
CA ILE A 374 6.87 -40.11 -2.86
C ILE A 374 7.58 -41.46 -3.02
N GLN A 375 7.97 -41.77 -4.25
CA GLN A 375 8.83 -42.90 -4.59
C GLN A 375 10.31 -42.47 -4.56
N PRO A 376 11.26 -43.43 -4.47
CA PRO A 376 12.69 -43.12 -4.56
C PRO A 376 13.00 -42.26 -5.78
N THR A 377 13.82 -41.22 -5.59
CA THR A 377 14.07 -40.17 -6.59
C THR A 377 14.50 -40.76 -7.94
N LEU A 378 13.98 -40.22 -9.05
CA LEU A 378 14.30 -40.70 -10.41
C LEU A 378 15.66 -40.20 -10.92
N GLY A 379 16.26 -39.25 -10.20
CA GLY A 379 17.53 -38.62 -10.52
C GLY A 379 17.44 -37.10 -10.45
N LYS A 380 18.57 -36.46 -10.75
CA LYS A 380 18.76 -35.02 -10.73
C LYS A 380 19.61 -34.62 -11.94
N ILE A 381 19.22 -33.56 -12.61
CA ILE A 381 19.98 -32.99 -13.73
C ILE A 381 20.50 -31.62 -13.34
N ASP A 382 21.80 -31.44 -13.46
CA ASP A 382 22.46 -30.15 -13.38
C ASP A 382 22.50 -29.56 -14.80
N ASN A 383 21.72 -28.52 -15.03
CA ASN A 383 21.76 -27.76 -16.28
C ASN A 383 22.57 -26.49 -16.05
N GLU A 384 23.77 -26.44 -16.62
CA GLU A 384 24.40 -25.15 -16.89
C GLU A 384 23.56 -24.42 -17.93
N LEU A 385 23.17 -23.19 -17.61
CA LEU A 385 22.45 -22.34 -18.56
C LEU A 385 23.35 -22.03 -19.75
N ALA A 386 22.74 -21.63 -20.88
CA ALA A 386 23.50 -21.21 -22.03
C ALA A 386 24.51 -20.10 -21.66
N ALA A 387 25.57 -19.95 -22.46
CA ALA A 387 26.63 -19.01 -22.13
C ALA A 387 26.08 -17.58 -21.95
N ASP A 388 25.02 -17.21 -22.64
CA ASP A 388 24.33 -15.92 -22.58
C ASP A 388 23.14 -15.90 -21.63
N GLU A 389 22.93 -16.90 -20.78
CA GLU A 389 21.78 -16.97 -19.87
C GLU A 389 22.18 -16.93 -18.39
N CYS A 390 21.31 -16.35 -17.58
CA CYS A 390 21.40 -16.36 -16.13
C CYS A 390 20.01 -16.56 -15.52
N VAL A 391 19.94 -17.15 -14.33
CA VAL A 391 18.70 -17.36 -13.58
C VAL A 391 18.72 -16.56 -12.29
N LEU A 392 17.56 -16.04 -11.93
CA LEU A 392 17.38 -15.23 -10.74
C LEU A 392 17.32 -16.09 -9.48
N THR A 393 18.09 -15.74 -8.45
CA THR A 393 18.16 -16.49 -7.18
C THR A 393 17.15 -16.02 -6.13
N GLN A 394 16.49 -14.89 -6.33
CA GLN A 394 15.46 -14.36 -5.42
C GLN A 394 14.58 -13.36 -6.16
N ASP A 395 13.36 -13.13 -5.70
CA ASP A 395 12.46 -12.15 -6.30
C ASP A 395 13.11 -10.77 -6.44
N CYS A 396 12.99 -10.15 -7.61
CA CYS A 396 13.58 -8.84 -7.89
C CYS A 396 12.86 -8.10 -9.02
N GLN A 397 13.05 -6.78 -9.08
CA GLN A 397 12.67 -5.96 -10.23
C GLN A 397 13.91 -5.60 -11.04
N ILE A 398 13.73 -5.44 -12.35
CA ILE A 398 14.80 -4.95 -13.24
C ILE A 398 14.98 -3.46 -13.01
N LEU A 399 16.22 -3.00 -12.91
CA LEU A 399 16.58 -1.58 -12.74
C LEU A 399 16.76 -0.90 -14.09
N SER A 400 16.32 0.35 -14.20
CA SER A 400 16.52 1.16 -15.42
C SER A 400 17.99 1.52 -15.67
N GLN A 401 18.82 1.58 -14.62
CA GLN A 401 20.24 1.95 -14.67
C GLN A 401 21.06 1.05 -13.72
N PRO A 402 22.39 0.93 -13.89
CA PRO A 402 23.26 0.13 -13.02
C PRO A 402 23.56 0.83 -11.68
N ASP A 403 22.50 1.28 -11.00
CA ASP A 403 22.55 1.92 -9.68
C ASP A 403 21.48 1.27 -8.79
N SER A 404 21.85 0.98 -7.55
CA SER A 404 20.95 0.50 -6.50
C SER A 404 19.81 1.46 -6.16
N GLN A 405 19.93 2.74 -6.50
CA GLN A 405 18.90 3.77 -6.34
C GLN A 405 18.10 4.03 -7.63
N ALA A 406 18.40 3.30 -8.73
CA ALA A 406 17.70 3.49 -9.98
C ALA A 406 16.23 3.07 -9.88
N MET A 407 15.36 3.77 -10.60
CA MET A 407 13.94 3.43 -10.65
C MET A 407 13.77 2.02 -11.24
N PRO A 408 13.13 1.08 -10.52
CA PRO A 408 12.85 -0.25 -11.05
C PRO A 408 11.68 -0.20 -12.04
N TYR A 409 11.67 -1.13 -12.99
CA TYR A 409 10.46 -1.45 -13.74
C TYR A 409 9.39 -2.01 -12.79
N GLN A 410 8.12 -1.70 -13.05
CA GLN A 410 7.02 -2.08 -12.16
C GLN A 410 6.87 -3.60 -11.97
N ARG A 411 7.21 -4.40 -12.99
CA ARG A 411 7.03 -5.85 -12.96
C ARG A 411 8.04 -6.52 -12.03
N LEU A 412 7.53 -7.24 -11.03
CA LEU A 412 8.32 -8.14 -10.19
C LEU A 412 8.58 -9.46 -10.91
N PHE A 413 9.85 -9.86 -10.96
CA PHE A 413 10.27 -11.16 -11.47
C PHE A 413 10.57 -12.10 -10.32
N ARG A 414 10.00 -13.31 -10.38
CA ARG A 414 10.15 -14.33 -9.34
C ARG A 414 11.48 -15.08 -9.44
N ARG A 415 11.95 -15.63 -8.33
CA ARG A 415 13.07 -16.59 -8.29
C ARG A 415 12.90 -17.67 -9.35
N GLY A 416 13.98 -18.00 -10.03
CA GLY A 416 14.00 -19.05 -11.05
C GLY A 416 13.57 -18.61 -12.46
N VAL A 417 13.22 -17.33 -12.66
CA VAL A 417 13.10 -16.73 -13.99
C VAL A 417 14.48 -16.64 -14.65
N THR A 418 14.56 -17.04 -15.92
CA THR A 418 15.79 -16.96 -16.73
C THR A 418 15.79 -15.66 -17.54
N PHE A 419 16.95 -15.03 -17.63
CA PHE A 419 17.22 -13.84 -18.43
C PHE A 419 18.37 -14.10 -19.40
N LYS A 420 18.38 -13.37 -20.52
CA LYS A 420 19.55 -13.27 -21.39
C LYS A 420 20.47 -12.15 -20.91
N MET A 421 21.77 -12.37 -20.94
CA MET A 421 22.82 -11.41 -20.61
C MET A 421 23.32 -10.77 -21.91
N GLY A 422 23.15 -9.45 -22.04
CA GLY A 422 23.48 -8.70 -23.27
C GLY A 422 22.25 -8.16 -23.98
N GLY A 423 22.47 -7.42 -25.08
CA GLY A 423 21.38 -6.79 -25.83
C GLY A 423 20.64 -7.73 -26.77
N VAL A 424 19.63 -7.18 -27.45
CA VAL A 424 18.67 -7.90 -28.29
C VAL A 424 19.38 -8.83 -29.28
N ASN A 425 18.94 -10.09 -29.32
CA ASN A 425 19.43 -11.15 -30.21
C ASN A 425 20.92 -11.54 -30.05
N GLY A 426 21.54 -11.25 -28.90
CA GLY A 426 22.93 -11.67 -28.62
C GLY A 426 24.00 -10.92 -29.43
N LEU A 427 23.58 -9.90 -30.19
CA LEU A 427 24.45 -9.12 -31.08
C LEU A 427 25.10 -7.92 -30.38
N SER A 428 24.57 -7.47 -29.24
CA SER A 428 25.19 -6.41 -28.44
C SER A 428 26.13 -6.99 -27.37
N PRO A 429 27.29 -6.37 -27.12
CA PRO A 429 28.25 -6.86 -26.14
C PRO A 429 27.63 -6.93 -24.74
N ARG A 430 27.98 -7.97 -23.98
CA ARG A 430 27.55 -8.14 -22.59
C ARG A 430 28.07 -6.96 -21.77
N ARG A 431 27.18 -6.03 -21.42
CA ARG A 431 27.53 -4.90 -20.56
C ARG A 431 27.43 -5.30 -19.10
N ARG A 432 28.52 -5.05 -18.38
CA ARG A 432 28.62 -5.18 -16.93
C ARG A 432 29.21 -3.89 -16.39
N GLU A 433 28.52 -3.27 -15.45
CA GLU A 433 28.95 -2.03 -14.81
C GLU A 433 29.00 -2.26 -13.30
N GLY A 434 30.23 -2.33 -12.77
CA GLY A 434 30.48 -2.65 -11.36
C GLY A 434 29.82 -3.96 -10.91
N ARG A 435 28.84 -3.84 -10.00
CA ARG A 435 28.08 -4.97 -9.43
C ARG A 435 26.81 -5.31 -10.22
N PHE A 436 26.54 -4.66 -11.34
CA PHE A 436 25.33 -4.83 -12.13
C PHE A 436 25.61 -5.48 -13.48
N GLN A 437 24.70 -6.35 -13.91
CA GLN A 437 24.71 -7.02 -15.20
C GLN A 437 23.51 -6.56 -16.01
N GLN A 438 23.74 -6.15 -17.26
CA GLN A 438 22.63 -5.86 -18.16
C GLN A 438 21.97 -7.16 -18.59
N VAL A 439 20.64 -7.20 -18.49
CA VAL A 439 19.80 -8.35 -18.80
C VAL A 439 18.66 -7.95 -19.72
N THR A 440 18.19 -8.93 -20.49
CA THR A 440 17.02 -8.82 -21.36
C THR A 440 16.06 -9.97 -21.05
N TYR A 441 14.79 -9.60 -20.92
CA TYR A 441 13.65 -10.50 -20.80
C TYR A 441 12.72 -10.30 -21.99
N THR A 442 12.39 -11.38 -22.68
CA THR A 442 11.42 -11.37 -23.76
C THR A 442 10.32 -12.37 -23.43
N GLU A 443 9.07 -11.90 -23.43
CA GLU A 443 7.87 -12.70 -23.33
C GLU A 443 7.17 -12.64 -24.69
N HIS A 444 6.81 -13.79 -25.23
CA HIS A 444 6.02 -13.88 -26.44
C HIS A 444 4.54 -13.93 -26.10
N ASP A 445 3.70 -13.40 -26.99
CA ASP A 445 2.27 -13.54 -26.87
C ASP A 445 1.85 -15.01 -27.00
N GLN A 446 0.63 -15.28 -26.57
CA GLN A 446 0.12 -16.63 -26.45
C GLN A 446 -0.54 -17.11 -27.76
N GLN A 447 -0.43 -16.33 -28.86
CA GLN A 447 -1.02 -16.70 -30.14
C GLN A 447 -0.05 -17.61 -30.91
N PRO A 448 -0.48 -18.81 -31.32
CA PRO A 448 0.44 -19.81 -31.87
C PRO A 448 1.03 -19.43 -33.24
N ASN A 449 0.45 -18.47 -33.97
CA ASN A 449 1.03 -18.01 -35.24
C ASN A 449 0.40 -16.71 -35.80
N PRO A 450 1.20 -15.64 -36.08
CA PRO A 450 2.59 -15.46 -35.67
C PRO A 450 2.67 -15.13 -34.18
N GLN A 451 3.62 -15.75 -33.46
CA GLN A 451 3.94 -15.36 -32.09
C GLN A 451 4.56 -13.97 -32.08
N ALA A 452 3.83 -12.96 -31.62
CA ALA A 452 4.37 -11.63 -31.43
C ALA A 452 5.15 -11.55 -30.11
N ILE A 453 6.02 -10.55 -29.97
CA ILE A 453 6.64 -10.25 -28.67
C ILE A 453 5.62 -9.47 -27.84
N ALA A 454 5.09 -10.10 -26.78
CA ALA A 454 4.17 -9.45 -25.85
C ALA A 454 4.89 -8.46 -24.94
N LEU A 455 6.12 -8.79 -24.53
CA LEU A 455 6.90 -7.95 -23.64
C LEU A 455 8.38 -8.09 -23.93
N HIS A 456 9.05 -6.96 -24.02
CA HIS A 456 10.51 -6.91 -24.10
C HIS A 456 11.02 -5.90 -23.09
N ILE A 457 11.76 -6.38 -22.09
CA ILE A 457 12.36 -5.53 -21.05
C ILE A 457 13.87 -5.71 -21.10
N GLN A 458 14.59 -4.61 -21.22
CA GLN A 458 16.03 -4.55 -21.07
C GLN A 458 16.38 -3.62 -19.93
N GLY A 459 17.27 -4.06 -19.04
CA GLY A 459 17.70 -3.25 -17.91
C GLY A 459 18.82 -3.94 -17.13
N TRP A 460 18.93 -3.63 -15.84
CA TRP A 460 20.08 -4.01 -15.02
C TRP A 460 19.65 -4.80 -13.80
N LEU A 461 20.42 -5.85 -13.48
CA LEU A 461 20.25 -6.63 -12.27
C LEU A 461 21.56 -6.73 -11.48
N PRO A 462 21.50 -6.71 -10.14
CA PRO A 462 22.68 -6.96 -9.32
C PRO A 462 23.21 -8.39 -9.54
N THR A 463 24.51 -8.51 -9.82
CA THR A 463 25.21 -9.78 -10.11
C THR A 463 25.12 -10.80 -8.97
N ASN A 464 24.94 -10.36 -7.72
CA ASN A 464 24.77 -11.25 -6.58
C ASN A 464 23.40 -11.94 -6.54
N LEU A 465 22.44 -11.51 -7.37
CA LEU A 465 21.13 -12.14 -7.52
C LEU A 465 21.07 -13.10 -8.72
N LEU A 466 22.17 -13.23 -9.46
CA LEU A 466 22.23 -14.02 -10.69
C LEU A 466 23.04 -15.29 -10.45
N SER A 467 22.49 -16.39 -10.91
CA SER A 467 23.17 -17.69 -10.97
C SER A 467 23.26 -18.17 -12.43
N ARG A 468 24.24 -19.03 -12.70
CA ARG A 468 24.39 -19.72 -13.99
C ARG A 468 24.07 -21.22 -13.89
N THR A 469 23.70 -21.67 -12.70
CA THR A 469 23.46 -23.08 -12.40
C THR A 469 21.99 -23.26 -12.05
N LYS A 470 21.32 -24.09 -12.84
CA LYS A 470 19.93 -24.48 -12.60
C LYS A 470 19.86 -25.98 -12.44
N MET A 471 19.27 -26.41 -11.35
CA MET A 471 19.34 -27.79 -10.89
C MET A 471 17.93 -28.34 -10.79
N ARG A 472 17.62 -29.40 -11.54
CA ARG A 472 16.27 -29.96 -11.60
C ARG A 472 16.23 -31.34 -10.94
N HIS A 473 15.36 -31.46 -9.94
CA HIS A 473 15.07 -32.72 -9.27
C HIS A 473 13.85 -33.39 -9.90
N TYR A 474 13.93 -34.70 -10.13
CA TYR A 474 12.81 -35.50 -10.65
C TYR A 474 12.16 -36.32 -9.54
N ALA A 475 10.95 -35.93 -9.18
CA ALA A 475 10.12 -36.63 -8.21
C ALA A 475 9.17 -37.60 -8.93
N HIS A 476 9.09 -38.83 -8.44
CA HIS A 476 8.06 -39.79 -8.83
C HIS A 476 7.05 -39.88 -7.70
N LEU A 477 5.79 -39.59 -7.98
CA LEU A 477 4.69 -39.64 -7.02
C LEU A 477 3.69 -40.71 -7.46
N LEU A 478 3.29 -41.58 -6.55
CA LEU A 478 2.19 -42.52 -6.77
C LEU A 478 0.90 -41.90 -6.25
N CYS A 479 -0.13 -41.86 -7.12
CA CYS A 479 -1.46 -41.43 -6.74
C CYS A 479 -2.27 -42.61 -6.21
N HIS A 480 -2.85 -42.44 -5.03
CA HIS A 480 -3.74 -43.41 -4.39
C HIS A 480 -5.23 -42.97 -4.44
N GLU A 481 -5.50 -41.79 -4.98
CA GLU A 481 -6.86 -41.25 -5.05
C GLU A 481 -7.66 -41.82 -6.22
N THR A 482 -8.94 -42.07 -5.95
CA THR A 482 -9.91 -42.37 -7.01
C THR A 482 -10.35 -41.07 -7.66
N THR A 483 -9.77 -40.74 -8.81
CA THR A 483 -10.11 -39.53 -9.57
C THR A 483 -10.76 -39.85 -10.92
N PRO A 484 -11.57 -38.92 -11.48
CA PRO A 484 -11.99 -39.02 -12.89
C PRO A 484 -10.78 -39.02 -13.84
N ASP A 485 -11.01 -39.40 -15.10
CA ASP A 485 -9.96 -39.42 -16.14
C ASP A 485 -9.45 -38.01 -16.50
N SER A 486 -10.27 -36.98 -16.28
CA SER A 486 -9.91 -35.57 -16.37
C SER A 486 -10.78 -34.70 -15.48
N TRP A 487 -10.26 -33.55 -15.03
CA TRP A 487 -11.01 -32.55 -14.27
C TRP A 487 -10.48 -31.14 -14.55
N THR A 488 -11.08 -30.14 -13.92
CA THR A 488 -10.64 -28.74 -13.98
C THR A 488 -10.35 -28.20 -12.59
N LEU A 489 -9.35 -27.32 -12.51
CA LEU A 489 -8.94 -26.68 -11.28
C LEU A 489 -8.62 -25.20 -11.55
N PRO A 490 -9.22 -24.25 -10.80
CA PRO A 490 -8.84 -22.85 -10.89
C PRO A 490 -7.44 -22.65 -10.27
N SER A 491 -6.56 -21.98 -11.01
CA SER A 491 -5.23 -21.55 -10.57
C SER A 491 -5.29 -20.14 -10.02
N ASP A 492 -4.38 -19.83 -9.09
CA ASP A 492 -4.23 -18.52 -8.43
C ASP A 492 -4.13 -17.33 -9.42
N ASN A 493 -3.68 -17.57 -10.65
CA ASN A 493 -3.57 -16.56 -11.70
C ASN A 493 -4.79 -16.50 -12.63
N ASN A 494 -5.97 -16.94 -12.18
CA ASN A 494 -7.23 -16.94 -12.94
C ASN A 494 -7.18 -17.82 -14.22
N HIS A 495 -6.23 -18.76 -14.28
CA HIS A 495 -6.16 -19.78 -15.33
C HIS A 495 -6.96 -21.01 -14.89
N ILE A 496 -7.61 -21.68 -15.84
CA ILE A 496 -8.24 -22.98 -15.58
C ILE A 496 -7.27 -24.05 -16.05
N PHE A 497 -6.68 -24.79 -15.11
CA PHE A 497 -5.92 -25.98 -15.45
C PHE A 497 -6.87 -27.13 -15.67
N ALA A 498 -6.58 -27.95 -16.69
CA ALA A 498 -7.35 -29.16 -16.97
C ALA A 498 -6.44 -30.40 -16.85
N PRO A 499 -6.26 -30.95 -15.64
CA PRO A 499 -5.55 -32.21 -15.45
C PRO A 499 -6.27 -33.39 -16.13
N PHE A 500 -5.50 -34.30 -16.70
CA PHE A 500 -5.99 -35.52 -17.32
C PHE A 500 -4.95 -36.65 -17.27
N TRP A 501 -5.44 -37.88 -17.17
CA TRP A 501 -4.59 -39.07 -17.16
C TRP A 501 -4.29 -39.52 -18.59
N ALA A 502 -3.01 -39.51 -18.97
CA ALA A 502 -2.53 -40.05 -20.23
C ALA A 502 -1.93 -41.43 -20.02
N ASN A 503 -2.14 -42.36 -20.95
CA ASN A 503 -1.41 -43.62 -20.91
C ASN A 503 0.08 -43.34 -21.06
N LEU A 504 0.91 -44.00 -20.24
CA LEU A 504 2.37 -43.85 -20.35
C LEU A 504 2.90 -44.51 -21.63
N VAL A 505 2.16 -45.50 -22.17
CA VAL A 505 2.47 -46.19 -23.43
C VAL A 505 1.25 -46.10 -24.36
N PRO A 506 1.37 -45.50 -25.56
CA PRO A 506 2.56 -44.83 -26.10
C PRO A 506 2.94 -43.55 -25.32
N LYS A 507 4.19 -43.06 -25.46
CA LYS A 507 4.67 -41.86 -24.75
C LYS A 507 3.75 -40.67 -25.04
N PRO A 508 3.23 -39.97 -24.01
CA PRO A 508 2.42 -38.79 -24.23
C PRO A 508 3.26 -37.62 -24.75
N THR A 509 2.65 -36.78 -25.61
CA THR A 509 3.28 -35.57 -26.13
C THR A 509 3.16 -34.44 -25.10
N VAL A 510 4.29 -33.88 -24.70
CA VAL A 510 4.40 -32.76 -23.76
C VAL A 510 5.19 -31.63 -24.46
N ILE A 511 5.00 -30.38 -24.05
CA ILE A 511 5.73 -29.27 -24.66
C ILE A 511 7.24 -29.33 -24.41
N SER A 512 8.03 -28.70 -25.30
CA SER A 512 9.44 -28.42 -25.04
C SER A 512 9.58 -27.26 -24.04
N PRO A 513 10.51 -27.30 -23.07
CA PRO A 513 11.56 -28.32 -22.87
C PRO A 513 11.14 -29.53 -22.02
N GLN A 514 9.89 -29.64 -21.58
CA GLN A 514 9.44 -30.71 -20.68
C GLN A 514 9.46 -32.10 -21.30
N ASP A 515 9.28 -32.21 -22.63
CA ASP A 515 9.43 -33.49 -23.34
C ASP A 515 10.81 -34.11 -23.11
N ARG A 516 11.87 -33.29 -23.01
CA ARG A 516 13.22 -33.76 -22.68
C ARG A 516 13.26 -34.38 -21.29
N TRP A 517 12.66 -33.72 -20.30
CA TRP A 517 12.61 -34.23 -18.92
C TRP A 517 11.86 -35.56 -18.84
N LEU A 518 10.77 -35.70 -19.60
CA LEU A 518 10.06 -36.97 -19.69
C LEU A 518 10.94 -38.04 -20.32
N ASN A 519 11.66 -37.75 -21.41
CA ASN A 519 12.57 -38.69 -22.05
C ASN A 519 13.65 -39.20 -21.09
N ASP A 520 14.19 -38.34 -20.22
CA ASP A 520 15.25 -38.67 -19.27
C ASP A 520 14.80 -39.74 -18.25
N VAL A 521 13.52 -39.73 -17.87
CA VAL A 521 12.96 -40.66 -16.86
C VAL A 521 12.02 -41.71 -17.44
N TYR A 522 11.69 -41.66 -18.74
CA TYR A 522 10.62 -42.46 -19.36
C TYR A 522 10.78 -43.96 -19.12
N LYS A 523 12.01 -44.49 -19.32
CA LYS A 523 12.33 -45.91 -19.09
C LYS A 523 12.23 -46.31 -17.62
N GLN A 524 12.51 -45.39 -16.70
CA GLN A 524 12.41 -45.65 -15.27
C GLN A 524 10.94 -45.69 -14.82
N LEU A 525 10.13 -44.77 -15.33
CA LEU A 525 8.69 -44.73 -15.06
C LEU A 525 8.00 -46.02 -15.54
N GLN A 526 8.34 -46.53 -16.72
CA GLN A 526 7.79 -47.79 -17.25
C GLN A 526 8.11 -49.02 -16.39
N ARG A 527 9.21 -48.99 -15.63
CA ARG A 527 9.66 -50.13 -14.80
C ARG A 527 9.12 -50.10 -13.38
N ARG A 528 8.57 -48.96 -12.94
CA ARG A 528 8.10 -48.74 -11.58
C ARG A 528 6.57 -48.62 -11.60
N PRO A 529 5.83 -49.67 -11.22
CA PRO A 529 4.37 -49.68 -11.31
C PRO A 529 3.72 -48.60 -10.45
#